data_AF-A0A380Q902-F1
#
_entry.id   AF-A0A380Q902-F1
#
_cell.length_a   1.000
_cell.length_b   1.000
_cell.length_c   1.000
_cell.angle_alpha   90.00
_cell.angle_beta   90.00
_cell.angle_gamma   90.00
#
_symmetry.space_group_name_H-M   'P 1'
#
loop_
_entity.id
_entity.type
_entity.pdbx_description
1 polymer ?
#
loop_
_entity_poly.entity_id
_entity_poly.type
_entity_poly.pdbx_seq_one_letter_code
_entity_poly.pdbx_strand_id
1 'polypeptide(L)'
;MFIRKIRSSCRMLSALIVLFVGLSSQQALAHAHLKAETPAADTTINAAPETLTLGFSEGIELNFSGVKVTGPDNNVVKTGDLKLDPVNNTQLILPIGHALTAGKYHVSWHVVSVDGHKTKGTYSFTVK
;
A
#
# COMPACT_ATOMS: atom_id res chain seq x y z
N MET A 1 57.41 31.86 -9.55
CA MET A 1 56.10 31.93 -8.86
C MET A 1 55.10 30.97 -9.53
N PHE A 2 55.17 29.63 -9.40
CA PHE A 2 54.18 28.76 -10.09
C PHE A 2 54.02 27.31 -9.56
N ILE A 3 54.10 27.05 -8.25
CA ILE A 3 53.92 25.67 -7.71
C ILE A 3 52.70 25.52 -6.77
N ARG A 4 52.01 26.62 -6.41
CA ARG A 4 50.88 26.54 -5.46
C ARG A 4 49.51 26.17 -6.07
N LYS A 5 49.37 26.14 -7.41
CA LYS A 5 48.04 26.06 -8.05
C LYS A 5 47.50 24.63 -8.26
N ILE A 6 48.38 23.62 -8.39
CA ILE A 6 48.00 22.25 -8.78
C ILE A 6 47.38 21.45 -7.61
N ARG A 7 47.84 21.67 -6.37
CA ARG A 7 47.28 21.00 -5.18
C ARG A 7 45.85 21.45 -4.84
N SER A 8 45.44 22.62 -5.33
CA SER A 8 44.12 23.19 -5.03
C SER A 8 43.01 22.60 -5.92
N SER A 9 43.32 22.32 -7.19
CA SER A 9 42.36 21.79 -8.15
C SER A 9 41.94 20.35 -7.86
N CYS A 10 42.84 19.52 -7.33
CA CYS A 10 42.52 18.14 -6.95
C CYS A 10 41.58 18.08 -5.73
N ARG A 11 41.77 18.98 -4.77
CA ARG A 11 40.88 19.12 -3.58
C ARG A 11 39.48 19.62 -3.94
N MET A 12 39.37 20.55 -4.88
CA MET A 12 38.07 21.04 -5.36
C MET A 12 37.29 19.96 -6.12
N LEU A 13 37.97 19.14 -6.94
CA LEU A 13 37.32 18.06 -7.69
C LEU A 13 36.81 16.95 -6.75
N SER A 14 37.58 16.59 -5.72
CA SER A 14 37.15 15.63 -4.70
C SER A 14 35.97 16.13 -3.88
N ALA A 15 35.92 17.43 -3.56
CA ALA A 15 34.81 18.02 -2.81
C ALA A 15 33.48 18.01 -3.60
N LEU A 16 33.54 18.20 -4.93
CA LEU A 16 32.34 18.13 -5.78
C LEU A 16 31.77 16.71 -5.90
N ILE A 17 32.64 15.69 -5.94
CA ILE A 17 32.23 14.28 -6.03
C ILE A 17 31.53 13.83 -4.73
N VAL A 18 32.05 14.22 -3.56
CA VAL A 18 31.42 13.90 -2.26
C VAL A 18 30.06 14.59 -2.12
N LEU A 19 29.90 15.80 -2.65
CA LEU A 19 28.62 16.52 -2.62
C LEU A 19 27.55 15.86 -3.50
N PHE A 20 27.94 15.19 -4.59
CA PHE A 20 26.99 14.51 -5.49
C PHE A 20 26.51 13.15 -4.97
N VAL A 21 27.31 12.46 -4.14
CA VAL A 21 26.95 11.17 -3.53
C VAL A 21 25.92 11.32 -2.41
N GLY A 22 25.81 12.50 -1.79
CA GLY A 22 24.88 12.76 -0.67
C GLY A 22 23.42 12.99 -1.05
N LEU A 23 23.08 13.10 -2.35
CA LEU A 23 21.70 13.39 -2.80
C LEU A 23 20.87 12.14 -3.10
N SER A 24 21.38 10.92 -2.89
CA SER A 24 20.55 9.73 -2.94
C SER A 24 19.75 9.59 -1.64
N SER A 25 18.72 10.42 -1.46
CA SER A 25 17.67 10.12 -0.51
C SER A 25 16.91 8.90 -1.03
N GLN A 26 17.36 7.71 -0.63
CA GLN A 26 16.51 6.53 -0.68
C GLN A 26 15.29 6.87 0.16
N GLN A 27 14.18 7.18 -0.51
CA GLN A 27 12.87 7.24 0.12
C GLN A 27 12.65 5.85 0.70
N ALA A 28 12.91 5.71 1.99
CA ALA A 28 12.66 4.47 2.70
C ALA A 28 11.16 4.19 2.56
N LEU A 29 10.85 3.08 1.90
CA LEU A 29 9.51 2.51 1.80
C LEU A 29 9.09 2.00 3.18
N ALA A 30 8.84 2.94 4.09
CA ALA A 30 8.46 2.65 5.46
C ALA A 30 6.94 2.42 5.54
N HIS A 31 6.17 3.26 4.84
CA HIS A 31 4.72 3.27 4.95
C HIS A 31 4.04 2.25 4.01
N ALA A 32 3.17 1.39 4.58
CA ALA A 32 2.25 0.53 3.84
C ALA A 32 1.42 1.30 2.78
N HIS A 33 1.71 1.13 1.49
CA HIS A 33 0.87 1.64 0.40
C HIS A 33 0.11 0.50 -0.28
N LEU A 34 -1.17 0.72 -0.62
CA LEU A 34 -1.92 -0.24 -1.42
C LEU A 34 -1.33 -0.30 -2.84
N LYS A 35 -0.98 -1.50 -3.28
CA LYS A 35 -0.35 -1.78 -4.58
C LYS A 35 -1.28 -2.52 -5.53
N ALA A 36 -2.15 -3.36 -4.98
CA ALA A 36 -3.11 -4.13 -5.73
C ALA A 36 -4.34 -4.43 -4.88
N GLU A 37 -5.49 -4.52 -5.54
CA GLU A 37 -6.72 -4.93 -4.91
C GLU A 37 -7.53 -5.80 -5.87
N THR A 38 -8.27 -6.76 -5.31
CA THR A 38 -9.19 -7.60 -6.05
C THR A 38 -10.50 -7.67 -5.29
N PRO A 39 -11.63 -7.28 -5.91
CA PRO A 39 -11.78 -6.65 -7.23
C PRO A 39 -10.99 -5.34 -7.37
N ALA A 40 -10.51 -5.06 -8.58
CA ALA A 40 -9.73 -3.86 -8.86
C ALA A 40 -10.58 -2.59 -8.75
N ALA A 41 -9.97 -1.47 -8.39
CA ALA A 41 -10.68 -0.19 -8.27
C ALA A 41 -11.44 0.19 -9.55
N ASP A 42 -12.65 0.71 -9.35
CA ASP A 42 -13.59 1.21 -10.35
C ASP A 42 -13.99 0.16 -11.41
N THR A 43 -13.72 -1.12 -11.15
CA THR A 43 -14.15 -2.22 -12.03
C THR A 43 -15.58 -2.66 -11.75
N THR A 44 -16.18 -3.28 -12.77
CA THR A 44 -17.49 -3.94 -12.65
C THR A 44 -17.33 -5.43 -12.85
N ILE A 45 -17.80 -6.22 -11.89
CA ILE A 45 -17.72 -7.69 -11.88
C ILE A 45 -19.12 -8.29 -12.03
N ASN A 46 -19.21 -9.44 -12.71
CA ASN A 46 -20.48 -10.11 -12.97
C ASN A 46 -20.94 -11.03 -11.82
N ALA A 47 -20.03 -11.37 -10.92
CA ALA A 47 -20.32 -12.25 -9.79
C ALA A 47 -19.74 -11.64 -8.52
N ALA A 48 -20.45 -11.81 -7.41
CA ALA A 48 -19.95 -11.44 -6.10
C ALA A 48 -18.63 -12.17 -5.80
N PRO A 49 -17.60 -11.48 -5.30
CA PRO A 49 -16.34 -12.12 -4.95
C PRO A 49 -16.52 -12.91 -3.64
N GLU A 50 -15.93 -14.09 -3.56
CA GLU A 50 -15.91 -14.86 -2.30
C GLU A 50 -15.03 -14.16 -1.24
N THR A 51 -13.99 -13.46 -1.71
CA THR A 51 -13.00 -12.75 -0.90
C THR A 51 -12.61 -11.42 -1.55
N LEU A 52 -12.33 -10.40 -0.73
CA LEU A 52 -11.55 -9.25 -1.16
C LEU A 52 -10.09 -9.47 -0.78
N THR A 53 -9.16 -9.11 -1.67
CA THR A 53 -7.73 -9.11 -1.34
C THR A 53 -7.13 -7.74 -1.54
N LEU A 54 -6.32 -7.29 -0.57
CA LEU A 54 -5.59 -6.02 -0.64
C LEU A 54 -4.10 -6.31 -0.44
N GLY A 55 -3.29 -6.01 -1.45
CA GLY A 55 -1.84 -6.17 -1.44
C GLY A 55 -1.14 -4.85 -1.20
N PHE A 56 -0.18 -4.83 -0.28
CA PHE A 56 0.56 -3.66 0.14
C PHE A 56 2.05 -3.77 -0.23
N SER A 57 2.76 -2.65 -0.21
CA SER A 57 4.22 -2.62 -0.45
C SER A 57 5.04 -3.16 0.73
N GLU A 58 4.45 -3.24 1.92
CA GLU A 58 5.10 -3.60 3.17
C GLU A 58 4.26 -4.65 3.92
N GLY A 59 4.91 -5.40 4.80
CA GLY A 59 4.22 -6.37 5.67
C GLY A 59 3.26 -5.67 6.62
N ILE A 60 2.14 -6.30 6.93
CA ILE A 60 1.04 -5.70 7.72
C ILE A 60 0.92 -6.35 9.11
N GLU A 61 0.76 -5.52 10.14
CA GLU A 61 0.37 -5.92 11.49
C GLU A 61 -1.16 -6.05 11.58
N LEU A 62 -1.65 -7.28 11.46
CA LEU A 62 -3.08 -7.58 11.33
C LEU A 62 -3.92 -7.06 12.51
N ASN A 63 -3.43 -7.20 13.74
CA ASN A 63 -4.16 -6.84 14.96
C ASN A 63 -4.47 -5.32 15.08
N PHE A 64 -3.78 -4.48 14.31
CA PHE A 64 -3.96 -3.03 14.30
C PHE A 64 -4.51 -2.50 12.97
N SER A 65 -4.96 -3.42 12.11
CA SER A 65 -5.42 -3.16 10.76
C SER A 65 -6.89 -3.55 10.59
N GLY A 66 -7.57 -2.97 9.60
CA GLY A 66 -8.98 -3.24 9.39
C GLY A 66 -9.47 -2.83 8.01
N VAL A 67 -10.45 -3.59 7.51
CA VAL A 67 -11.15 -3.34 6.25
C VAL A 67 -12.65 -3.33 6.52
N LYS A 68 -13.35 -2.33 5.98
CA LYS A 68 -14.80 -2.19 6.05
C LYS A 68 -15.36 -2.02 4.65
N VAL A 69 -16.38 -2.82 4.34
CA VAL A 69 -17.08 -2.79 3.05
C VAL A 69 -18.48 -2.23 3.28
N THR A 70 -18.84 -1.22 2.51
CA THR A 70 -20.17 -0.63 2.49
C THR A 70 -20.78 -0.90 1.12
N GLY A 71 -21.98 -1.49 1.10
CA GLY A 71 -22.69 -1.81 -0.12
C GLY A 71 -23.61 -0.68 -0.60
N PRO A 72 -24.49 -1.00 -1.56
CA PRO A 72 -25.57 -0.12 -1.97
C PRO A 72 -26.41 0.32 -0.77
N ASP A 73 -26.97 1.53 -0.84
CA ASP A 73 -27.80 2.15 0.20
C ASP A 73 -27.09 2.41 1.54
N ASN A 74 -25.76 2.49 1.53
CA ASN A 74 -24.90 2.73 2.70
C ASN A 74 -24.93 1.64 3.78
N ASN A 75 -25.39 0.43 3.43
CA ASN A 75 -25.41 -0.70 4.36
C ASN A 75 -24.02 -1.29 4.53
N VAL A 76 -23.60 -1.56 5.78
CA VAL A 76 -22.35 -2.27 6.04
C VAL A 76 -22.51 -3.73 5.66
N VAL A 77 -21.63 -4.21 4.78
CA VAL A 77 -21.58 -5.62 4.38
C VAL A 77 -20.97 -6.42 5.51
N LYS A 78 -21.63 -7.50 5.92
CA LYS A 78 -21.07 -8.43 6.89
C LYS A 78 -19.85 -9.11 6.26
N THR A 79 -18.77 -9.32 7.00
CA THR A 79 -17.60 -10.03 6.48
C THR A 79 -17.17 -11.10 7.48
N GLY A 80 -16.34 -12.03 7.02
CA GLY A 80 -15.56 -12.87 7.91
C GLY A 80 -14.39 -12.08 8.52
N ASP A 81 -13.61 -12.77 9.36
CA ASP A 81 -12.42 -12.20 9.97
C ASP A 81 -11.38 -11.85 8.91
N LEU A 82 -10.80 -10.65 9.03
CA LEU A 82 -9.68 -10.23 8.22
C LEU A 82 -8.47 -11.11 8.55
N LYS A 83 -7.77 -11.58 7.51
CA LYS A 83 -6.61 -12.47 7.64
C LYS A 83 -5.45 -11.94 6.82
N LEU A 84 -4.24 -12.29 7.24
CA LEU A 84 -3.08 -12.23 6.37
C LEU A 84 -3.04 -13.49 5.50
N ASP A 85 -2.53 -13.34 4.29
CA ASP A 85 -2.13 -14.50 3.51
C ASP A 85 -1.03 -15.28 4.26
N PRO A 86 -1.15 -16.63 4.36
CA PRO A 86 -0.24 -17.45 5.16
C PRO A 86 1.19 -17.49 4.63
N VAL A 87 1.41 -17.17 3.35
CA VAL A 87 2.73 -17.17 2.70
C VAL A 87 3.19 -15.78 2.28
N ASN A 88 2.31 -14.78 2.32
CA ASN A 88 2.61 -13.39 1.99
C ASN A 88 2.05 -12.39 3.01
N ASN A 89 2.91 -11.92 3.92
CA ASN A 89 2.51 -10.96 4.96
C ASN A 89 2.19 -9.54 4.45
N THR A 90 2.34 -9.25 3.15
CA THR A 90 1.91 -7.99 2.55
C THR A 90 0.50 -8.04 1.98
N GLN A 91 -0.17 -9.19 2.07
CA GLN A 91 -1.50 -9.40 1.51
C GLN A 91 -2.53 -9.67 2.59
N LEU A 92 -3.57 -8.84 2.61
CA LEU A 92 -4.77 -9.05 3.40
C LEU A 92 -5.84 -9.77 2.59
N ILE A 93 -6.56 -10.67 3.25
CA ILE A 93 -7.69 -11.42 2.72
C ILE A 93 -8.89 -11.16 3.63
N LEU A 94 -9.97 -10.66 3.04
CA LEU A 94 -11.25 -10.43 3.72
C LEU A 94 -12.33 -11.33 3.12
N PRO A 95 -12.75 -12.40 3.82
CA PRO A 95 -13.85 -13.23 3.37
C PRO A 95 -15.18 -12.46 3.36
N ILE A 96 -15.95 -12.57 2.27
CA ILE A 96 -17.33 -12.07 2.20
C ILE A 96 -18.30 -13.20 2.57
N GLY A 97 -18.09 -14.40 2.02
CA GLY A 97 -18.78 -15.62 2.44
C GLY A 97 -20.29 -15.68 2.14
N HIS A 98 -20.82 -14.73 1.37
CA HIS A 98 -22.20 -14.72 0.89
C HIS A 98 -22.31 -13.89 -0.40
N ALA A 99 -23.43 -14.07 -1.10
CA ALA A 99 -23.71 -13.30 -2.32
C ALA A 99 -23.90 -11.81 -2.00
N LEU A 100 -23.28 -10.97 -2.80
CA LEU A 100 -23.51 -9.53 -2.83
C LEU A 100 -24.63 -9.21 -3.84
N THR A 101 -25.50 -8.29 -3.48
CA THR A 101 -26.51 -7.74 -4.39
C THR A 101 -25.85 -6.89 -5.48
N ALA A 102 -26.52 -6.70 -6.61
CA ALA A 102 -26.06 -5.77 -7.63
C ALA A 102 -25.94 -4.34 -7.08
N GLY A 103 -24.91 -3.61 -7.49
CA GLY A 103 -24.69 -2.21 -7.14
C GLY A 103 -23.25 -1.88 -6.78
N LYS A 104 -23.04 -0.63 -6.35
CA LYS A 104 -21.71 -0.09 -6.04
C LYS A 104 -21.33 -0.38 -4.58
N TYR A 105 -20.10 -0.87 -4.41
CA TYR A 105 -19.49 -1.16 -3.12
C TYR A 105 -18.31 -0.22 -2.89
N HIS A 106 -18.20 0.26 -1.65
CA HIS A 106 -17.09 1.08 -1.16
C HIS A 106 -16.27 0.28 -0.17
N VAL A 107 -14.98 0.16 -0.43
CA VAL A 107 -14.02 -0.48 0.46
C VAL A 107 -13.19 0.61 1.12
N SER A 108 -13.20 0.63 2.44
CA SER A 108 -12.36 1.50 3.26
C SER A 108 -11.42 0.66 4.10
N TRP A 109 -10.15 1.02 4.13
CA TRP A 109 -9.13 0.27 4.85
C TRP A 109 -8.23 1.21 5.63
N HIS A 110 -7.68 0.68 6.72
CA HIS A 110 -6.51 1.22 7.39
C HIS A 110 -5.59 0.06 7.74
N VAL A 111 -4.29 0.26 7.61
CA VAL A 111 -3.31 -0.76 7.94
C VAL A 111 -2.18 -0.17 8.75
N VAL A 112 -1.58 -0.97 9.59
CA VAL A 112 -0.32 -0.66 10.27
C VAL A 112 0.74 -1.57 9.66
N SER A 113 1.80 -1.00 9.09
CA SER A 113 2.93 -1.80 8.60
C SER A 113 3.75 -2.36 9.78
N VAL A 114 4.57 -3.38 9.50
CA VAL A 114 5.56 -3.93 10.46
C VAL A 114 6.59 -2.90 10.95
N ASP A 115 6.67 -1.73 10.31
CA ASP A 115 7.48 -0.59 10.75
C ASP A 115 6.76 0.30 11.80
N GLY A 116 5.49 0.02 12.08
CA GLY A 116 4.66 0.71 13.07
C GLY A 116 3.82 1.88 12.55
N HIS A 117 3.90 2.24 11.26
CA HIS A 117 3.14 3.37 10.72
C HIS A 117 1.76 2.99 10.21
N LYS A 118 0.76 3.82 10.54
CA LYS A 118 -0.61 3.66 10.05
C LYS A 118 -0.83 4.41 8.74
N THR A 119 -1.36 3.72 7.74
CA THR A 119 -1.90 4.31 6.51
C THR A 119 -3.37 3.94 6.32
N LYS A 120 -4.07 4.64 5.43
CA LYS A 120 -5.49 4.41 5.13
C LYS A 120 -5.80 4.78 3.69
N GLY A 121 -6.89 4.23 3.17
CA GLY A 121 -7.39 4.57 1.86
C GLY A 121 -8.78 4.01 1.60
N THR A 122 -9.29 4.31 0.41
CA THR A 122 -10.60 3.85 -0.04
C THR A 122 -10.57 3.56 -1.54
N TYR A 123 -11.34 2.59 -1.98
CA TYR A 123 -11.64 2.36 -3.39
C TYR A 123 -13.08 1.86 -3.54
N SER A 124 -13.56 1.72 -4.78
CA SER A 124 -14.89 1.19 -5.04
C SER A 124 -14.86 0.13 -6.14
N PHE A 125 -15.86 -0.75 -6.17
CA PHE A 125 -16.14 -1.66 -7.30
C PHE A 125 -17.65 -1.84 -7.44
N THR A 126 -18.10 -2.37 -8.58
CA THR A 126 -19.53 -2.58 -8.85
C THR A 126 -19.81 -4.05 -9.11
N VAL A 127 -20.86 -4.61 -8.51
CA VAL A 127 -21.40 -5.93 -8.83
C VAL A 127 -22.60 -5.75 -9.76
N LYS A 128 -22.69 -6.54 -10.83
CA LYS A 128 -23.83 -6.57 -11.75
C LYS A 128 -24.88 -7.60 -11.36
#